data_AF-A0A4U8TFL0-F1
#
_entry.id   AF-A0A4U8TFL0-F1
#
_cell.length_a   1.000
_cell.length_b   1.000
_cell.length_c   1.000
_cell.angle_alpha   90.00
_cell.angle_beta   90.00
_cell.angle_gamma   90.00
#
_symmetry.space_group_name_H-M   'P 1'
#
loop_
_entity.id
_entity.type
_entity.pdbx_description
1 polymer ?
#
loop_
_entity_poly.entity_id
_entity_poly.type
_entity_poly.pdbx_seq_one_letter_code
_entity_poly.pdbx_strand_id
1 'polypeptide(L)'
;RVAKDSSEYVGEDKEVEIQGNLNTSIEQDESRNIKGNKREMVEGEYHLQVEDSINIESTNETTLRTKGNLLFTSNASMGLETDENATFIADNILSEATSDYAINAGNAINLKINETVIYATSDTIIFKAGGIEVVIDSKGLVVKGGEIKAE
;
A
#
# COMPACT_ATOMS: atom_id res chain seq x y z
N ARG A 1 45.82 -5.75 11.68
CA ARG A 1 44.89 -5.84 12.84
C ARG A 1 45.02 -4.55 13.63
N VAL A 2 43.92 -3.86 13.88
CA VAL A 2 43.85 -2.74 14.83
C VAL A 2 43.44 -3.33 16.18
N ALA A 3 44.10 -2.95 17.27
CA ALA A 3 43.86 -3.53 18.60
C ALA A 3 42.81 -2.76 19.42
N LYS A 4 42.51 -1.52 19.03
CA LYS A 4 41.58 -0.59 19.66
C LYS A 4 40.87 0.20 18.55
N ASP A 5 40.87 1.53 18.66
CA ASP A 5 40.15 2.40 17.75
C ASP A 5 40.96 2.68 16.47
N SER A 6 40.25 2.87 15.36
CA SER A 6 40.78 3.39 14.11
C SER A 6 39.88 4.49 13.58
N SER A 7 40.47 5.51 12.97
CA SER A 7 39.75 6.53 12.22
C SER A 7 40.37 6.68 10.84
N GLU A 8 39.53 7.03 9.87
CA GLU A 8 39.94 7.40 8.53
C GLU A 8 39.26 8.73 8.19
N TYR A 9 40.04 9.66 7.65
CA TYR A 9 39.54 10.95 7.17
C TYR A 9 39.97 11.12 5.72
N VAL A 10 39.01 11.28 4.83
CA VAL A 10 39.26 11.60 3.42
C VAL A 10 38.78 13.03 3.19
N GLY A 11 39.70 13.91 2.76
CA GLY A 11 39.40 15.33 2.58
C GLY A 11 38.61 15.65 1.31
N GLU A 12 38.64 14.74 0.33
CA GLU A 12 37.94 14.84 -0.96
C GLU A 12 37.23 13.51 -1.26
N ASP A 13 37.36 12.98 -2.47
CA ASP A 13 36.68 11.78 -2.92
C ASP A 13 37.39 10.49 -2.47
N LYS A 14 36.60 9.46 -2.19
CA LYS A 14 37.07 8.09 -1.93
C LYS A 14 36.40 7.13 -2.89
N GLU A 15 37.21 6.41 -3.66
CA GLU A 15 36.77 5.29 -4.49
C GLU A 15 37.27 3.97 -3.88
N VAL A 16 36.42 2.95 -3.84
CA VAL A 16 36.76 1.61 -3.35
C VAL A 16 36.22 0.60 -4.35
N GLU A 17 37.12 -0.18 -4.94
CA GLU A 17 36.79 -1.28 -5.84
C GLU A 17 37.21 -2.62 -5.18
N ILE A 18 36.29 -3.58 -5.17
CA ILE A 18 36.56 -4.94 -4.70
C ILE A 18 36.24 -5.90 -5.85
N GLN A 19 37.26 -6.54 -6.41
CA GLN A 19 37.11 -7.47 -7.55
C GLN A 19 36.63 -8.87 -7.13
N GLY A 20 36.65 -9.16 -5.83
CA GLY A 20 36.17 -10.40 -5.24
C GLY A 20 35.02 -10.17 -4.26
N ASN A 21 34.90 -11.05 -3.27
CA ASN A 21 33.84 -10.96 -2.27
C ASN A 21 34.19 -9.95 -1.17
N LEU A 22 33.21 -9.16 -0.75
CA LEU A 22 33.27 -8.34 0.47
C LEU A 22 32.35 -8.95 1.53
N ASN A 23 32.91 -9.33 2.68
CA ASN A 23 32.16 -9.77 3.85
C ASN A 23 32.41 -8.78 4.99
N THR A 24 31.34 -8.26 5.58
CA THR A 24 31.39 -7.31 6.69
C THR A 24 30.61 -7.88 7.87
N SER A 25 31.18 -7.80 9.06
CA SER A 25 30.52 -8.15 10.31
C SER A 25 30.78 -7.03 11.33
N ILE A 26 29.70 -6.61 11.99
CA ILE A 26 29.70 -5.53 12.98
C ILE A 26 29.08 -6.13 14.24
N GLU A 27 29.87 -6.24 15.29
CA GLU A 27 29.50 -6.94 16.55
C GLU A 27 28.57 -6.10 17.45
N GLN A 28 28.39 -4.82 17.12
CA GLN A 28 27.58 -3.86 17.85
C GLN A 28 26.82 -2.99 16.84
N ASP A 29 26.65 -1.71 17.15
CA ASP A 29 25.83 -0.81 16.35
C ASP A 29 26.57 -0.24 15.15
N GLU A 30 25.83 -0.03 14.06
CA GLU A 30 26.28 0.73 12.90
C GLU A 30 25.42 1.98 12.71
N SER A 31 26.07 3.13 12.57
CA SER A 31 25.40 4.36 12.17
C SER A 31 26.06 4.93 10.91
N ARG A 32 25.24 5.19 9.88
CA ARG A 32 25.67 5.85 8.65
C ARG A 32 24.85 7.10 8.42
N ASN A 33 25.52 8.24 8.27
CA ASN A 33 24.89 9.50 7.91
C ASN A 33 25.36 9.95 6.53
N ILE A 34 24.43 10.10 5.59
CA ILE A 34 24.70 10.50 4.21
C ILE A 34 23.99 11.83 3.99
N LYS A 35 24.76 12.92 3.90
CA LYS A 35 24.21 14.28 3.68
C LYS A 35 23.70 14.49 2.26
N GLY A 36 24.25 13.74 1.30
CA GLY A 36 23.84 13.74 -0.09
C GLY A 36 22.91 12.56 -0.39
N ASN A 37 22.96 12.10 -1.64
CA ASN A 37 22.15 10.97 -2.09
C ASN A 37 22.86 9.64 -1.86
N LYS A 38 22.11 8.59 -1.50
CA LYS A 38 22.56 7.20 -1.57
C LYS A 38 21.95 6.55 -2.82
N ARG A 39 22.78 5.88 -3.63
CA ARG A 39 22.34 5.00 -4.71
C ARG A 39 22.94 3.63 -4.49
N GLU A 40 22.10 2.60 -4.56
CA GLU A 40 22.48 1.21 -4.43
C GLU A 40 21.86 0.44 -5.59
N MET A 41 22.69 -0.31 -6.31
CA MET A 41 22.26 -1.14 -7.44
C MET A 41 22.81 -2.53 -7.20
N VAL A 42 21.91 -3.51 -7.17
CA VAL A 42 22.24 -4.91 -6.94
C VAL A 42 21.71 -5.68 -8.14
N GLU A 43 22.62 -6.26 -8.92
CA GLU A 43 22.26 -7.05 -10.10
C GLU A 43 21.68 -8.41 -9.74
N GLY A 44 22.08 -8.94 -8.57
CA GLY A 44 21.56 -10.17 -7.99
C GLY A 44 20.42 -9.94 -7.01
N GLU A 45 20.29 -10.84 -6.04
CA GLU A 45 19.30 -10.75 -4.97
C GLU A 45 19.70 -9.72 -3.90
N TYR A 46 18.72 -8.94 -3.43
CA TYR A 46 18.84 -8.12 -2.23
C TYR A 46 18.02 -8.73 -1.10
N HIS A 47 18.70 -9.24 -0.08
CA HIS A 47 18.06 -9.84 1.10
C HIS A 47 18.25 -8.93 2.32
N LEU A 48 17.15 -8.43 2.88
CA LEU A 48 17.12 -7.64 4.11
C LEU A 48 16.30 -8.38 5.16
N GLN A 49 16.93 -8.73 6.27
CA GLN A 49 16.30 -9.34 7.43
C GLN A 49 16.62 -8.51 8.66
N VAL A 50 15.58 -8.18 9.44
CA VAL A 50 15.69 -7.44 10.69
C VAL A 50 14.83 -8.14 11.73
N GLU A 51 15.36 -8.37 12.93
CA GLU A 51 14.68 -9.13 13.98
C GLU A 51 13.60 -8.33 14.72
N ASP A 52 13.75 -7.02 14.78
CA ASP A 52 12.82 -6.12 15.47
C ASP A 52 12.05 -5.24 14.47
N SER A 53 12.54 -4.04 14.17
CA SER A 53 11.79 -3.04 13.41
C SER A 53 12.54 -2.47 12.21
N ILE A 54 11.80 -2.18 11.14
CA ILE A 54 12.26 -1.42 9.97
C ILE A 54 11.41 -0.15 9.89
N ASN A 55 12.06 1.01 9.90
CA ASN A 55 11.42 2.30 9.72
C ASN A 55 11.91 2.93 8.40
N ILE A 56 10.98 3.26 7.50
CA ILE A 56 11.28 3.90 6.22
C ILE A 56 10.42 5.16 6.14
N GLU A 57 11.07 6.32 6.13
CA GLU A 57 10.41 7.62 6.05
C GLU A 57 10.97 8.40 4.86
N SER A 58 10.07 8.94 4.05
CA SER A 58 10.38 9.84 2.93
C SER A 58 9.41 11.00 3.01
N THR A 59 9.90 12.24 2.91
CA THR A 59 9.07 13.45 2.96
C THR A 59 8.46 13.82 1.62
N ASN A 60 8.70 13.01 0.57
CA ASN A 60 8.16 13.22 -0.75
C ASN A 60 7.64 11.88 -1.30
N GLU A 61 8.25 11.33 -2.35
CA GLU A 61 7.79 10.10 -2.98
C GLU A 61 8.51 8.86 -2.41
N THR A 62 7.76 7.76 -2.29
CA THR A 62 8.32 6.40 -2.16
C THR A 62 7.68 5.52 -3.24
N THR A 63 8.49 4.88 -4.07
CA THR A 63 8.01 3.97 -5.14
C THR A 63 8.54 2.56 -4.90
N LEU A 64 7.63 1.58 -4.88
CA LEU A 64 7.94 0.14 -4.90
C LEU A 64 7.48 -0.43 -6.24
N ARG A 65 8.40 -0.91 -7.06
CA ARG A 65 8.11 -1.45 -8.39
C ARG A 65 8.76 -2.81 -8.56
N THR A 66 7.94 -3.78 -8.94
CA THR A 66 8.38 -5.13 -9.32
C THR A 66 7.84 -5.46 -10.71
N LYS A 67 8.57 -6.31 -11.46
CA LYS A 67 8.03 -6.95 -12.67
C LYS A 67 7.32 -8.26 -12.37
N GLY A 68 7.69 -8.90 -11.27
CA GLY A 68 7.07 -10.13 -10.78
C GLY A 68 6.04 -9.81 -9.71
N ASN A 69 5.94 -10.68 -8.72
CA ASN A 69 4.99 -10.53 -7.62
C ASN A 69 5.50 -9.51 -6.59
N LEU A 70 4.56 -8.80 -5.96
CA LEU A 70 4.78 -8.04 -4.74
C LEU A 70 3.85 -8.64 -3.68
N LEU A 71 4.41 -9.14 -2.58
CA LEU A 71 3.68 -9.80 -1.51
C LEU A 71 3.97 -9.10 -0.18
N PHE A 72 2.91 -8.75 0.53
CA PHE A 72 2.98 -8.27 1.91
C PHE A 72 2.21 -9.26 2.80
N THR A 73 2.84 -9.72 3.87
CA THR A 73 2.25 -10.67 4.82
C THR A 73 2.49 -10.19 6.23
N SER A 74 1.45 -10.27 7.06
CA SER A 74 1.52 -10.03 8.51
C SER A 74 0.65 -11.07 9.21
N ASN A 75 1.11 -11.58 10.34
CA ASN A 75 0.33 -12.49 11.19
C ASN A 75 -0.59 -11.74 12.17
N ALA A 76 -0.48 -10.42 12.22
CA ALA A 76 -1.26 -9.55 13.10
C ALA A 76 -2.04 -8.54 12.24
N SER A 77 -1.74 -7.24 12.37
CA SER A 77 -2.40 -6.18 11.62
C SER A 77 -1.60 -5.74 10.39
N MET A 78 -2.31 -5.20 9.41
CA MET A 78 -1.78 -4.42 8.28
C MET A 78 -2.64 -3.17 8.14
N GLY A 79 -2.03 -2.00 7.96
CA GLY A 79 -2.73 -0.72 7.83
C GLY A 79 -2.21 0.09 6.64
N LEU A 80 -3.11 0.83 6.01
CA LEU A 80 -2.82 1.77 4.95
C LEU A 80 -3.63 3.04 5.25
N GLU A 81 -2.95 4.14 5.52
CA GLU A 81 -3.57 5.42 5.90
C GLU A 81 -3.11 6.52 4.94
N THR A 82 -4.04 7.36 4.50
CA THR A 82 -3.79 8.50 3.62
C THR A 82 -4.81 9.60 3.92
N ASP A 83 -4.38 10.86 3.87
CA ASP A 83 -5.24 12.02 4.09
C ASP A 83 -6.08 12.37 2.85
N GLU A 84 -5.60 11.99 1.66
CA GLU A 84 -6.27 12.27 0.40
C GLU A 84 -6.82 10.98 -0.22
N ASN A 85 -6.28 10.55 -1.36
CA ASN A 85 -6.84 9.48 -2.16
C ASN A 85 -6.02 8.18 -2.05
N ALA A 86 -6.71 7.04 -1.97
CA ALA A 86 -6.13 5.70 -2.10
C ALA A 86 -6.69 5.01 -3.36
N THR A 87 -5.80 4.62 -4.28
CA THR A 87 -6.18 4.00 -5.57
C THR A 87 -5.66 2.57 -5.67
N PHE A 88 -6.54 1.65 -6.06
CA PHE A 88 -6.20 0.26 -6.39
C PHE A 88 -6.70 -0.04 -7.80
N ILE A 89 -5.78 -0.30 -8.74
CA ILE A 89 -6.09 -0.61 -10.14
C ILE A 89 -5.45 -1.95 -10.48
N ALA A 90 -6.28 -2.92 -10.87
CA ALA A 90 -5.87 -4.24 -11.29
C ALA A 90 -6.94 -4.85 -12.21
N ASP A 91 -6.59 -5.91 -12.94
CA ASP A 91 -7.56 -6.69 -13.72
C ASP A 91 -8.63 -7.31 -12.80
N ASN A 92 -8.23 -7.72 -11.58
CA ASN A 92 -9.12 -8.20 -10.53
C ASN A 92 -8.62 -7.78 -9.15
N ILE A 93 -9.57 -7.52 -8.24
CA ILE A 93 -9.30 -7.27 -6.82
C ILE A 93 -10.19 -8.25 -6.02
N LEU A 94 -9.56 -9.07 -5.19
CA LEU A 94 -10.24 -9.94 -4.23
C LEU A 94 -10.01 -9.40 -2.83
N SER A 95 -11.09 -9.26 -2.06
CA SER A 95 -11.05 -8.88 -0.67
C SER A 95 -11.92 -9.85 0.11
N GLU A 96 -11.33 -10.53 1.09
CA GLU A 96 -11.97 -11.58 1.87
C GLU A 96 -11.65 -11.37 3.35
N ALA A 97 -12.70 -11.42 4.18
CA ALA A 97 -12.58 -11.45 5.62
C ALA A 97 -13.32 -12.68 6.15
N THR A 98 -12.75 -13.35 7.15
CA THR A 98 -13.37 -14.53 7.77
C THR A 98 -14.49 -14.17 8.75
N SER A 99 -14.45 -12.96 9.31
CA SER A 99 -15.49 -12.39 10.16
C SER A 99 -16.18 -11.22 9.46
N ASP A 100 -15.83 -9.99 9.83
CA ASP A 100 -16.50 -8.78 9.39
C ASP A 100 -15.76 -8.10 8.24
N TYR A 101 -16.50 -7.65 7.24
CA TYR A 101 -16.00 -6.80 6.16
C TYR A 101 -16.72 -5.45 6.18
N ALA A 102 -16.05 -4.42 6.73
CA ALA A 102 -16.64 -3.10 6.93
C ALA A 102 -16.12 -2.08 5.91
N ILE A 103 -17.04 -1.37 5.25
CA ILE A 103 -16.74 -0.21 4.40
C ILE A 103 -17.47 0.99 5.00
N ASN A 104 -16.71 1.95 5.52
CA ASN A 104 -17.24 3.19 6.09
C ASN A 104 -16.83 4.37 5.21
N ALA A 105 -17.80 5.18 4.79
CA ALA A 105 -17.56 6.38 4.02
C ALA A 105 -18.34 7.56 4.64
N GLY A 106 -17.69 8.72 4.76
CA GLY A 106 -18.30 9.91 5.37
C GLY A 106 -19.34 10.62 4.49
N ASN A 107 -19.38 10.32 3.18
CA ASN A 107 -20.27 10.98 2.23
C ASN A 107 -21.09 9.98 1.41
N ALA A 108 -20.43 9.11 0.64
CA ALA A 108 -21.11 8.16 -0.22
C ALA A 108 -20.31 6.89 -0.47
N ILE A 109 -21.01 5.79 -0.74
CA ILE A 109 -20.46 4.55 -1.30
C ILE A 109 -21.00 4.42 -2.73
N ASN A 110 -20.10 4.22 -3.70
CA ASN A 110 -20.44 4.00 -5.09
C ASN A 110 -19.84 2.68 -5.58
N LEU A 111 -20.69 1.70 -5.90
CA LEU A 111 -20.30 0.44 -6.51
C LEU A 111 -20.84 0.44 -7.94
N LYS A 112 -19.95 0.45 -8.92
CA LYS A 112 -20.31 0.52 -10.33
C LYS A 112 -19.79 -0.69 -11.09
N ILE A 113 -20.71 -1.39 -11.76
CA ILE A 113 -20.46 -2.56 -12.59
C ILE A 113 -20.98 -2.25 -13.99
N ASN A 114 -20.13 -1.70 -14.85
CA ASN A 114 -20.54 -1.14 -16.14
C ASN A 114 -21.69 -0.12 -15.98
N GLU A 115 -22.88 -0.45 -16.45
CA GLU A 115 -24.10 0.36 -16.32
C GLU A 115 -24.88 0.10 -15.03
N THR A 116 -24.59 -1.01 -14.33
CA THR A 116 -25.22 -1.34 -13.05
C THR A 116 -24.56 -0.52 -11.94
N VAL A 117 -25.37 0.04 -11.04
CA VAL A 117 -24.91 0.92 -9.96
C VAL A 117 -25.60 0.56 -8.65
N ILE A 118 -24.83 0.47 -7.58
CA ILE A 118 -25.31 0.58 -6.20
C ILE A 118 -24.71 1.86 -5.63
N TYR A 119 -25.56 2.77 -5.22
CA TYR A 119 -25.14 4.05 -4.68
C TYR A 119 -25.87 4.32 -3.36
N ALA A 120 -25.12 4.71 -2.34
CA ALA A 120 -25.66 5.03 -1.03
C ALA A 120 -25.06 6.33 -0.50
N THR A 121 -25.92 7.16 0.08
CA THR A 121 -25.58 8.32 0.92
C THR A 121 -26.19 8.11 2.31
N SER A 122 -26.12 9.13 3.19
CA SER A 122 -26.82 9.10 4.48
C SER A 122 -28.34 9.02 4.35
N ASP A 123 -28.90 9.57 3.26
CA ASP A 123 -30.34 9.83 3.13
C ASP A 123 -31.00 9.01 2.02
N THR A 124 -30.21 8.38 1.14
CA THR A 124 -30.73 7.70 -0.04
C THR A 124 -29.92 6.47 -0.41
N ILE A 125 -30.61 5.42 -0.80
CA ILE A 125 -30.04 4.23 -1.45
C ILE A 125 -30.63 4.11 -2.85
N ILE A 126 -29.78 3.87 -3.85
CA ILE A 126 -30.16 3.72 -5.25
C ILE A 126 -29.56 2.44 -5.82
N PHE A 127 -30.40 1.62 -6.46
CA PHE A 127 -29.99 0.48 -7.27
C PHE A 127 -30.39 0.72 -8.72
N LYS A 128 -29.45 0.58 -9.66
CA LYS A 128 -29.71 0.66 -11.10
C LYS A 128 -29.22 -0.59 -11.80
N ALA A 129 -30.09 -1.26 -12.55
CA ALA A 129 -29.71 -2.42 -13.36
C ALA A 129 -30.73 -2.62 -14.49
N GLY A 130 -30.26 -2.93 -15.70
CA GLY A 130 -31.15 -3.32 -16.82
C GLY A 130 -32.22 -2.28 -17.17
N GLY A 131 -31.95 -0.98 -17.00
CA GLY A 131 -32.92 0.10 -17.23
C GLY A 131 -33.91 0.36 -16.08
N ILE A 132 -33.85 -0.42 -15.00
CA ILE A 132 -34.66 -0.24 -13.79
C ILE A 132 -33.87 0.60 -12.78
N GLU A 133 -34.56 1.50 -12.07
CA GLU A 133 -34.02 2.26 -10.94
C GLU A 133 -34.91 2.06 -9.70
N VAL A 134 -34.32 1.62 -8.60
CA VAL A 134 -34.96 1.55 -7.28
C VAL A 134 -34.34 2.62 -6.40
N VAL A 135 -35.17 3.44 -5.77
CA VAL A 135 -34.76 4.51 -4.85
C VAL A 135 -35.43 4.30 -3.50
N ILE A 136 -34.66 4.33 -2.42
CA ILE A 136 -35.13 4.33 -1.05
C ILE A 136 -34.66 5.62 -0.40
N ASP A 137 -35.59 6.42 0.11
CA ASP A 137 -35.31 7.66 0.82
C ASP A 137 -36.37 7.91 1.92
N SER A 138 -36.34 9.10 2.52
CA SER A 138 -37.32 9.53 3.55
C SER A 138 -38.79 9.53 3.09
N LYS A 139 -39.07 9.47 1.79
CA LYS A 139 -40.42 9.39 1.21
C LYS A 139 -40.87 7.94 0.96
N GLY A 140 -39.99 6.98 1.17
CA GLY A 140 -40.27 5.55 1.02
C GLY A 140 -39.48 4.90 -0.11
N LEU A 141 -40.07 3.87 -0.72
CA LEU A 141 -39.48 3.07 -1.79
C LEU A 141 -40.18 3.39 -3.12
N VAL A 142 -39.39 3.72 -4.16
CA VAL A 142 -39.88 4.00 -5.51
C VAL A 142 -39.15 3.11 -6.51
N VAL A 143 -39.89 2.47 -7.41
CA VAL A 143 -39.35 1.72 -8.56
C VAL A 143 -39.74 2.42 -9.86
N LYS A 144 -38.75 2.66 -10.72
CA LYS A 144 -38.93 3.29 -12.04
C LYS A 144 -38.53 2.29 -13.12
N GLY A 145 -39.31 2.24 -14.21
CA GLY A 145 -39.03 1.38 -15.36
C GLY A 145 -39.32 -0.12 -15.15
N GLY A 146 -39.72 -0.51 -13.94
CA GLY A 146 -40.09 -1.88 -13.59
C GLY A 146 -41.36 -1.94 -12.74
N GLU A 147 -41.75 -3.15 -12.35
CA GLU A 147 -42.91 -3.45 -11.51
C GLU A 147 -42.48 -3.98 -10.13
N ILE A 148 -43.28 -3.70 -9.10
CA ILE A 148 -43.14 -4.34 -7.78
C ILE A 148 -44.14 -5.49 -7.73
N LYS A 149 -43.65 -6.73 -7.61
CA LYS A 149 -44.48 -7.91 -7.37
C LYS A 149 -44.38 -8.29 -5.90
N ALA A 150 -45.52 -8.48 -5.24
CA ALA A 150 -45.59 -9.17 -3.96
C ALA A 150 -45.95 -10.64 -4.28
N GLU A 151 -45.01 -11.55 -4.00
CA GLU A 151 -45.28 -13.00 -3.98
C GLU A 151 -45.74 -13.45 -2.59
#